data_AF-A0A432K1E8-F1
#
_entry.id   AF-A0A432K1E8-F1
#
_cell.length_a   1.000
_cell.length_b   1.000
_cell.length_c   1.000
_cell.angle_alpha   90.00
_cell.angle_beta   90.00
_cell.angle_gamma   90.00
#
_symmetry.space_group_name_H-M   'P 1'
#
loop_
_entity.id
_entity.type
_entity.pdbx_description
1 polymer ?
#
loop_
_entity_poly.entity_id
_entity_poly.type
_entity_poly.pdbx_seq_one_letter_code
_entity_poly.pdbx_strand_id
1 'polypeptide(L)'
;MTTANSKNNNLSPWQPGHSGNPSGRPRGTRDLAGYVLETTGDGKELIDALVCIARGVMPNVAVQEGPRPRKDQQVRPADQLKAIEMLLDRGFGRSPQQLDIAHSVSDRPLEHLSDETLRLLVENARQLEEGSGVVVDGKGQVVTE
;
A
#
# COMPACT_ATOMS: atom_id res chain seq x y z
N MET A 1 -35.58 -2.13 -4.31
CA MET A 1 -34.25 -1.52 -4.07
C MET A 1 -34.37 -0.03 -4.38
N THR A 2 -34.73 0.76 -3.38
CA THR A 2 -34.99 2.20 -3.55
C THR A 2 -33.71 2.95 -3.20
N THR A 3 -32.98 3.39 -4.21
CA THR A 3 -31.75 4.18 -4.04
C THR A 3 -32.13 5.59 -3.59
N ALA A 4 -31.56 6.02 -2.47
CA ALA A 4 -31.73 7.36 -1.93
C ALA A 4 -31.01 8.40 -2.80
N ASN A 5 -31.63 8.80 -3.91
CA ASN A 5 -31.22 9.99 -4.65
C ASN A 5 -31.77 11.23 -3.95
N SER A 6 -30.96 11.82 -3.08
CA SER A 6 -31.19 13.15 -2.51
C SER A 6 -31.34 14.16 -3.66
N LYS A 7 -32.53 14.75 -3.80
CA LYS A 7 -32.91 15.67 -4.90
C LYS A 7 -32.14 17.00 -4.95
N ASN A 8 -31.10 17.18 -4.12
CA ASN A 8 -30.46 18.46 -3.86
C ASN A 8 -28.93 18.40 -4.08
N ASN A 9 -28.43 17.52 -4.93
CA ASN A 9 -27.01 17.57 -5.31
C ASN A 9 -26.90 18.33 -6.65
N ASN A 10 -26.10 19.40 -6.68
CA ASN A 10 -25.80 20.16 -7.89
C ASN A 10 -24.69 19.49 -8.71
N LEU A 11 -24.57 18.16 -8.67
CA LEU A 11 -23.50 17.43 -9.35
C LEU A 11 -24.02 16.94 -10.70
N SER A 12 -23.27 17.28 -11.74
CA SER A 12 -23.50 16.75 -13.08
C SER A 12 -23.36 15.22 -13.07
N PRO A 13 -24.16 14.49 -13.86
CA PRO A 13 -23.97 13.05 -14.05
C PRO A 13 -22.54 12.73 -14.48
N TRP A 14 -21.93 11.70 -13.87
CA TRP A 14 -20.56 11.28 -14.18
C TRP A 14 -20.40 10.98 -15.68
N GLN A 15 -19.33 11.50 -16.28
CA GLN A 15 -19.02 11.33 -17.70
C GLN A 15 -17.75 10.47 -17.86
N PRO A 16 -17.76 9.43 -18.72
CA PRO A 16 -16.56 8.67 -19.05
C PRO A 16 -15.43 9.58 -19.56
N GLY A 17 -14.22 9.40 -19.05
CA GLY A 17 -13.04 10.19 -19.41
C GLY A 17 -12.93 11.57 -18.72
N HIS A 18 -13.92 11.97 -17.91
CA HIS A 18 -13.85 13.17 -17.09
C HIS A 18 -13.74 12.81 -15.61
N SER A 19 -12.91 13.56 -14.88
CA SER A 19 -12.83 13.41 -13.43
C SER A 19 -14.18 13.73 -12.79
N GLY A 20 -14.69 12.83 -11.97
CA GLY A 20 -15.90 13.06 -11.15
C GLY A 20 -15.68 14.11 -10.05
N ASN A 21 -14.46 14.60 -9.87
CA ASN A 21 -14.13 15.70 -8.98
C ASN A 21 -13.26 16.73 -9.73
N PRO A 22 -13.88 17.63 -10.53
CA PRO A 22 -13.16 18.63 -11.31
C PRO A 22 -12.46 19.68 -10.44
N SER A 23 -12.96 19.93 -9.22
CA SER A 23 -12.33 20.83 -8.25
C SER A 23 -11.08 20.25 -7.58
N GLY A 24 -10.80 18.96 -7.82
CA GLY A 24 -9.71 18.24 -7.17
C GLY A 24 -9.91 18.14 -5.66
N ARG A 25 -8.83 17.88 -4.94
CA ARG A 25 -8.88 17.76 -3.47
C ARG A 25 -9.35 19.10 -2.86
N PRO A 26 -10.35 19.10 -1.96
CA PRO A 26 -10.82 20.32 -1.31
C PRO A 26 -9.66 21.04 -0.60
N ARG A 27 -9.48 22.32 -0.91
CA ARG A 27 -8.43 23.18 -0.36
C ARG A 27 -8.62 23.29 1.17
N GLY A 28 -7.54 23.18 1.94
CA GLY A 28 -7.57 23.20 3.41
C GLY A 28 -7.49 21.83 4.10
N THR A 29 -7.75 20.73 3.39
CA THR A 29 -7.54 19.35 3.93
C THR A 29 -6.08 18.89 3.85
N ARG A 30 -5.21 19.68 3.22
CA ARG A 30 -3.78 19.39 3.04
C ARG A 30 -3.06 19.28 4.39
N ASP A 31 -3.51 20.05 5.37
CA ASP A 31 -2.83 20.19 6.66
C ASP A 31 -3.28 19.15 7.68
N LEU A 32 -4.56 18.72 7.67
CA LEU A 32 -5.05 17.77 8.67
C LEU A 32 -4.37 16.41 8.59
N ALA A 33 -4.17 15.88 7.37
CA ALA A 33 -3.48 14.60 7.20
C ALA A 33 -2.01 14.69 7.63
N GLY A 34 -1.35 15.81 7.31
CA GLY A 34 0.04 16.05 7.75
C GLY A 34 0.11 16.19 9.26
N TYR A 35 -0.77 16.98 9.86
CA TYR A 35 -0.92 17.15 11.30
C TYR A 35 -1.15 15.82 12.02
N VAL A 36 -2.07 14.98 11.53
CA VAL A 36 -2.31 13.65 12.12
C VAL A 36 -1.05 12.79 12.04
N LEU A 37 -0.36 12.75 10.89
CA LEU A 37 0.87 11.95 10.77
C LEU A 37 1.96 12.44 11.73
N GLU A 38 2.22 13.75 11.76
CA GLU A 38 3.22 14.36 12.63
C GLU A 38 2.91 14.13 14.11
N THR A 39 1.66 14.32 14.52
CA THR A 39 1.25 14.20 15.93
C THR A 39 1.16 12.77 16.42
N THR A 40 1.03 11.78 15.53
CA THR A 40 0.83 10.36 15.90
C THR A 40 2.03 9.46 15.59
N GLY A 41 3.17 10.08 15.25
CA GLY A 41 4.39 9.36 14.86
C GLY A 41 4.16 8.49 13.63
N ASP A 42 3.76 9.11 12.52
CA ASP A 42 3.40 8.47 11.27
C ASP A 42 2.25 7.45 11.40
N GLY A 43 1.30 7.72 12.31
CA GLY A 43 0.14 6.86 12.55
C GLY A 43 0.39 5.69 13.50
N LYS A 44 1.62 5.53 14.02
CA LYS A 44 1.97 4.44 14.93
C LYS A 44 1.10 4.42 16.19
N GLU A 45 0.87 5.58 16.80
CA GLU A 45 0.05 5.68 18.02
C GLU A 45 -1.39 5.21 17.80
N LEU A 46 -1.96 5.49 16.61
CA LEU A 46 -3.31 5.06 16.24
C LEU A 46 -3.37 3.54 16.06
N ILE A 47 -2.32 2.96 15.47
CA ILE A 47 -2.20 1.51 15.30
C ILE A 47 -2.05 0.84 16.67
N ASP A 48 -1.20 1.38 17.55
CA ASP A 48 -1.00 0.85 18.90
C ASP A 48 -2.31 0.90 19.71
N ALA A 49 -3.10 1.97 19.56
CA ALA A 49 -4.43 2.06 20.18
C ALA A 49 -5.42 1.01 19.62
N LEU A 50 -5.45 0.81 18.30
CA LEU A 50 -6.27 -0.25 17.67
C LEU A 50 -5.86 -1.65 18.15
N VAL A 51 -4.56 -1.90 18.31
CA VAL A 51 -4.04 -3.16 18.86
C VAL A 51 -4.47 -3.35 20.31
N CYS A 52 -4.45 -2.30 21.13
CA CYS A 52 -4.98 -2.36 22.49
C CYS A 52 -6.47 -2.76 22.49
N ILE A 53 -7.29 -2.11 21.65
CA ILE A 53 -8.72 -2.42 21.52
C ILE A 53 -8.93 -3.86 21.07
N ALA A 54 -8.21 -4.33 20.05
CA ALA A 54 -8.29 -5.71 19.57
C ALA A 54 -7.91 -6.73 20.65
N ARG A 55 -7.04 -6.37 21.59
CA ARG A 55 -6.66 -7.20 22.76
C ARG A 55 -7.63 -7.05 23.95
N GLY A 56 -8.68 -6.25 23.81
CA GLY A 56 -9.66 -6.01 24.87
C GLY A 56 -9.25 -4.97 25.92
N VAL A 57 -8.15 -4.25 25.68
CA VAL A 57 -7.60 -3.23 26.58
C VAL A 57 -8.02 -1.84 26.09
N MET A 58 -8.60 -1.02 26.97
CA MET A 58 -8.93 0.36 26.63
C MET A 58 -7.63 1.17 26.46
N PRO A 59 -7.35 1.76 25.29
CA PRO A 59 -6.19 2.64 25.11
C PRO A 59 -6.35 3.90 25.97
N ASN A 60 -5.24 4.44 26.45
CA ASN A 60 -5.24 5.66 27.25
C ASN A 60 -5.47 6.88 26.36
N VAL A 61 -6.72 7.11 25.97
CA VAL A 61 -7.15 8.38 25.37
C VAL A 61 -7.45 9.31 26.54
N ALA A 62 -6.91 10.53 26.55
CA ALA A 62 -7.21 11.53 27.58
C ALA A 62 -8.71 11.87 27.55
N VAL A 63 -9.51 11.07 28.26
CA VAL A 63 -10.93 11.33 28.49
C VAL A 63 -11.02 12.40 29.57
N GLN A 64 -11.82 13.43 29.30
CA GLN A 64 -12.08 14.56 30.19
C GLN A 64 -12.22 14.13 31.66
N GLU A 65 -11.54 14.85 32.55
CA GLU A 65 -11.50 14.61 34.00
C GLU A 65 -12.91 14.63 34.61
N GLY A 66 -13.51 13.44 34.70
CA GLY A 66 -14.78 13.20 35.38
C GLY A 66 -14.58 12.21 36.53
N PRO A 67 -15.27 12.38 37.68
CA PRO A 67 -14.87 11.79 38.96
C PRO A 67 -15.21 10.30 39.12
N ARG A 68 -15.28 9.48 38.06
CA ARG A 68 -15.59 8.04 38.18
C ARG A 68 -14.79 7.19 37.20
N PRO A 69 -13.85 6.34 37.66
CA PRO A 69 -13.37 5.22 36.85
C PRO A 69 -14.50 4.19 36.78
N ARG A 70 -15.01 3.91 35.58
CA ARG A 70 -16.11 2.95 35.43
C ARG A 70 -15.55 1.52 35.57
N LYS A 71 -16.29 0.69 36.30
CA LYS A 71 -16.18 -0.78 36.37
C LYS A 71 -16.29 -1.47 35.00
N ASP A 72 -16.55 -0.68 33.95
CA ASP A 72 -16.81 -1.05 32.57
C ASP A 72 -15.65 -0.70 31.61
N GLN A 73 -14.41 -0.66 32.11
CA GLN A 73 -13.20 -0.44 31.30
C GLN A 73 -12.83 -1.65 30.42
N GLN A 74 -13.81 -2.44 30.01
CA GLN A 74 -13.63 -3.58 29.11
C GLN A 74 -14.18 -3.20 27.74
N VAL A 75 -13.35 -3.38 26.71
CA VAL A 75 -13.74 -3.14 25.32
C VAL A 75 -14.85 -4.11 24.94
N ARG A 76 -15.95 -3.61 24.38
CA ARG A 76 -17.07 -4.45 23.95
C ARG A 76 -16.60 -5.40 22.84
N PRO A 77 -17.09 -6.64 22.77
CA PRO A 77 -16.69 -7.58 21.71
C PRO A 77 -16.88 -7.03 20.29
N ALA A 78 -17.90 -6.20 20.06
CA ALA A 78 -18.12 -5.54 18.77
C ALA A 78 -16.98 -4.56 18.40
N ASP A 79 -16.47 -3.81 19.37
CA ASP A 79 -15.37 -2.87 19.15
C ASP A 79 -14.05 -3.62 18.91
N GLN A 80 -13.85 -4.76 19.58
CA GLN A 80 -12.72 -5.66 19.33
C GLN A 80 -12.76 -6.22 17.91
N LEU A 81 -13.91 -6.76 17.49
CA LEU A 81 -14.10 -7.27 16.13
C LEU A 81 -13.88 -6.18 15.08
N LYS A 82 -14.33 -4.95 15.35
CA LYS A 82 -14.11 -3.83 14.42
C LYS A 82 -12.65 -3.42 14.33
N ALA A 83 -11.92 -3.40 15.45
CA ALA A 83 -10.48 -3.14 15.45
C ALA A 83 -9.70 -4.22 14.67
N ILE A 84 -10.07 -5.49 14.85
CA ILE A 84 -9.49 -6.61 14.10
C ILE A 84 -9.78 -6.46 12.60
N GLU A 85 -11.02 -6.16 12.22
CA GLU A 85 -11.40 -5.92 10.82
C GLU A 85 -10.57 -4.80 10.19
N MET A 86 -10.44 -3.65 10.87
CA MET A 86 -9.62 -2.52 10.38
C MET A 86 -8.14 -2.88 10.20
N LEU A 87 -7.58 -3.66 11.13
CA LEU A 87 -6.20 -4.15 11.04
C LEU A 87 -6.03 -5.17 9.92
N LEU A 88 -7.01 -6.04 9.67
CA LEU A 88 -6.98 -7.00 8.56
C LEU A 88 -7.06 -6.29 7.20
N ASP A 89 -7.97 -5.33 7.07
CA ASP A 89 -8.18 -4.56 5.83
C ASP A 89 -6.98 -3.71 5.41
N ARG A 90 -6.11 -3.33 6.37
CA ARG A 90 -5.03 -2.34 6.14
C ARG A 90 -3.63 -2.83 6.49
N GLY A 91 -3.49 -3.70 7.48
CA GLY A 91 -2.19 -4.13 8.02
C GLY A 91 -1.51 -5.24 7.21
N PHE A 92 -2.28 -6.11 6.55
CA PHE A 92 -1.73 -7.22 5.77
C PHE A 92 -1.53 -6.88 4.28
N GLY A 93 -1.89 -5.66 3.87
CA GLY A 93 -1.79 -5.21 2.49
C GLY A 93 -2.78 -5.88 1.54
N ARG A 94 -2.72 -5.49 0.27
CA ARG A 94 -3.40 -6.22 -0.82
C ARG A 94 -2.47 -7.33 -1.31
N SER A 95 -3.04 -8.45 -1.73
CA SER A 95 -2.28 -9.48 -2.45
C SER A 95 -1.47 -8.83 -3.57
N PRO A 96 -0.18 -9.18 -3.75
CA PRO A 96 0.61 -8.72 -4.88
C PRO A 96 -0.18 -8.94 -6.18
N GLN A 97 -0.21 -7.92 -7.05
CA GLN A 97 -0.85 -8.09 -8.34
C GLN A 97 -0.06 -9.13 -9.13
N GLN A 98 -0.65 -10.30 -9.38
CA GLN A 98 -0.09 -11.26 -10.32
C GLN A 98 -0.06 -10.59 -11.70
N LEU A 99 1.14 -10.25 -12.15
CA LEU A 99 1.38 -9.86 -13.53
C LEU A 99 1.79 -11.12 -14.27
N ASP A 100 0.90 -11.61 -15.13
CA ASP A 100 1.28 -12.58 -16.15
C ASP A 100 2.04 -11.82 -17.23
N ILE A 101 3.36 -11.71 -17.06
CA ILE A 101 4.22 -11.18 -18.09
C ILE A 101 4.42 -12.32 -19.08
N ALA A 102 3.56 -12.37 -20.11
CA ALA A 102 3.83 -13.15 -21.30
C ALA A 102 5.14 -12.64 -21.90
N HIS A 103 6.25 -13.31 -21.58
CA HIS A 103 7.54 -13.02 -22.17
C HIS A 103 7.53 -13.52 -23.60
N SER A 104 6.90 -12.78 -24.51
CA SER A 104 7.32 -12.85 -25.90
C SER A 104 8.70 -12.22 -25.94
N VAL A 105 9.73 -13.04 -26.11
CA VAL A 105 10.99 -12.56 -26.68
C VAL A 105 10.58 -12.00 -28.03
N SER A 106 10.33 -10.69 -28.11
CA SER A 106 10.31 -10.07 -29.43
C SER A 106 11.69 -10.35 -29.99
N ASP A 107 11.74 -11.04 -31.13
CA ASP A 107 12.94 -11.21 -31.93
C ASP A 107 13.46 -9.82 -32.27
N ARG A 108 14.21 -9.21 -31.34
CA ARG A 108 14.85 -7.93 -31.57
C ARG A 108 15.91 -8.24 -32.60
N PRO A 109 15.81 -7.69 -33.82
CA PRO A 109 16.82 -7.94 -34.83
C PRO A 109 18.16 -7.47 -34.27
N LEU A 110 19.18 -8.32 -34.38
CA LEU A 110 20.55 -8.04 -33.93
C LEU A 110 21.17 -6.82 -34.66
N GLU A 111 20.50 -6.32 -35.70
CA GLU A 111 20.88 -5.19 -36.56
C GLU A 111 21.17 -3.89 -35.80
N HIS A 112 20.64 -3.72 -34.58
CA HIS A 112 20.87 -2.53 -33.75
C HIS A 112 21.97 -2.72 -32.69
N LEU A 113 22.59 -3.89 -32.60
CA LEU A 113 23.68 -4.16 -31.69
C LEU A 113 25.01 -3.90 -32.39
N SER A 114 25.93 -3.24 -31.70
CA SER A 114 27.29 -3.07 -32.20
C SER A 114 28.07 -4.39 -32.14
N ASP A 115 29.08 -4.53 -32.98
CA ASP A 115 29.94 -5.73 -33.00
C ASP A 115 30.60 -6.00 -31.63
N GLU A 116 30.91 -4.95 -30.87
CA GLU A 116 31.43 -5.07 -29.51
C GLU A 116 30.39 -5.69 -28.57
N THR A 117 29.14 -5.29 -28.71
CA THR A 117 28.02 -5.81 -27.91
C THR A 117 27.76 -7.28 -28.25
N LEU A 118 27.83 -7.64 -29.54
CA LEU A 118 27.67 -9.03 -29.99
C LEU A 118 28.81 -9.93 -29.47
N ARG A 119 30.06 -9.45 -29.49
CA ARG A 119 31.20 -10.18 -28.91
C ARG A 119 31.03 -10.39 -27.40
N LEU A 120 30.53 -9.37 -26.69
CA LEU A 120 30.27 -9.45 -25.25
C LEU A 120 29.17 -10.46 -24.93
N LEU A 121 28.11 -10.52 -25.74
CA LEU A 121 27.06 -11.54 -25.63
C LEU A 121 27.60 -12.97 -25.82
N VAL A 122 28.47 -13.18 -26.81
CA VAL A 122 29.09 -14.50 -27.06
C VAL A 122 29.98 -14.92 -25.90
N GLU A 123 30.80 -14.00 -25.36
CA GLU A 123 31.67 -14.32 -24.23
C GLU A 123 30.86 -14.62 -22.96
N ASN A 124 29.79 -13.88 -22.71
CA ASN A 124 28.88 -14.17 -21.59
C ASN A 124 28.17 -15.52 -21.75
N ALA A 125 27.77 -15.89 -22.97
CA ALA A 125 27.16 -17.19 -23.25
C ALA A 125 28.14 -18.34 -22.99
N ARG A 126 29.41 -18.17 -23.39
CA ARG A 126 30.49 -19.13 -23.12
C ARG A 126 30.73 -19.31 -21.62
N GLN A 127 30.74 -18.22 -20.85
CA GLN A 127 30.89 -18.28 -19.39
C GLN A 127 29.73 -19.00 -18.69
N LEU A 128 28.50 -18.87 -19.21
CA LEU A 128 27.34 -19.60 -18.71
C LEU A 128 27.42 -21.11 -19.04
N GLU A 129 27.91 -21.46 -20.23
CA GLU A 129 28.11 -22.86 -20.63
C GLU A 129 29.25 -23.53 -19.86
N GLU A 130 30.33 -22.79 -19.58
CA GLU A 130 31.47 -23.25 -18.77
C GLU A 130 31.19 -23.26 -17.26
N GLY A 131 29.97 -22.89 -16.84
CA GLY A 131 29.54 -22.90 -15.43
C GLY A 131 30.27 -21.87 -14.55
N SER A 132 30.97 -20.90 -15.15
CA SER A 132 31.65 -19.80 -14.44
C SER A 132 30.76 -18.56 -14.29
N GLY A 133 29.46 -18.70 -14.57
CA GLY A 133 28.48 -17.62 -14.54
C GLY A 133 28.36 -17.03 -13.14
N VAL A 134 28.80 -15.78 -12.99
CA VAL A 134 28.57 -15.01 -11.77
C VAL A 134 27.07 -14.69 -11.69
N VAL A 135 26.38 -15.27 -10.71
CA VAL A 135 24.97 -14.95 -10.43
C VAL A 135 24.93 -13.57 -9.78
N VAL A 136 24.18 -12.64 -10.38
CA VAL A 136 24.03 -11.28 -9.88
C VAL A 136 22.58 -11.07 -9.47
N ASP A 137 22.35 -10.52 -8.28
CA ASP A 137 21.01 -10.25 -7.79
C ASP A 137 20.33 -9.09 -8.54
N GLY A 138 19.04 -8.86 -8.27
CA GLY A 138 18.27 -7.76 -8.85
C GLY A 138 18.77 -6.35 -8.48
N LYS A 139 19.82 -6.23 -7.66
CA LYS A 139 20.51 -4.98 -7.30
C LYS A 139 21.92 -4.89 -7.91
N GLY A 140 22.32 -5.83 -8.76
CA GLY A 140 23.63 -5.81 -9.40
C GLY A 140 24.76 -6.33 -8.53
N GLN A 141 24.49 -7.01 -7.41
CA GLN A 141 25.51 -7.60 -6.54
C GLN A 141 25.77 -9.06 -6.87
N VAL A 142 27.05 -9.42 -6.95
CA VAL A 142 27.51 -10.81 -7.16
C VAL A 142 27.14 -11.67 -5.95
N VAL A 143 26.31 -12.68 -6.18
CA VAL A 143 25.95 -13.71 -5.22
C VAL A 143 26.90 -14.89 -5.46
N THR A 144 27.85 -15.07 -4.55
CA THR A 144 28.60 -16.33 -4.43
C THR A 144 27.75 -17.32 -3.63
N GLU A 145 27.69 -18.57 -4.08
CA GLU A 145 27.07 -19.68 -3.33
C GLU A 145 27.62 -19.83 -1.91
#